data_AF-A0A8K0IWZ9-F1
#
_entry.id   AF-A0A8K0IWZ9-F1
#
_cell.length_a   1.000
_cell.length_b   1.000
_cell.length_c   1.000
_cell.angle_alpha   90.00
_cell.angle_beta   90.00
_cell.angle_gamma   90.00
#
_symmetry.space_group_name_H-M   'P 1'
#
loop_
_entity.id
_entity.type
_entity.pdbx_description
1 polymer ?
#
loop_
_entity_poly.entity_id
_entity_poly.type
_entity_poly.pdbx_seq_one_letter_code
_entity_poly.pdbx_strand_id
1 'polypeptide(L)'
;MSSSAVCPASDPAQLKSAKEDIRGILKTTFCHPILVRLGWHDAGTYDKNIAEWPQCGGANGSLRFEIELKHAANAGLVNALKLLQPIKDKYSGVTYADLFQLASATAIEEAGGPKIPMKYGRVDVSGPEQCPPEGKLPGKTAG
;
A
#
# COMPACT_ATOMS: atom_id res chain seq x y z
N MET A 1 -14.42 -26.02 9.60
CA MET A 1 -14.65 -24.57 9.46
C MET A 1 -13.28 -23.92 9.43
N SER A 2 -12.83 -23.45 8.27
CA SER A 2 -11.50 -22.88 8.11
C SER A 2 -11.49 -21.47 8.69
N SER A 3 -10.81 -21.28 9.81
CA SER A 3 -10.58 -19.96 10.40
C SER A 3 -9.78 -19.14 9.38
N SER A 4 -10.40 -18.10 8.82
CA SER A 4 -9.69 -17.14 7.98
C SER A 4 -8.72 -16.40 8.89
N ALA A 5 -7.44 -16.78 8.83
CA ALA A 5 -6.40 -16.16 9.63
C ALA A 5 -6.27 -14.69 9.22
N VAL A 6 -6.84 -13.80 10.03
CA VAL A 6 -6.55 -12.37 9.97
C VAL A 6 -5.03 -12.24 10.17
N CYS A 7 -4.31 -11.72 9.18
CA CYS A 7 -2.89 -11.44 9.34
C CYS A 7 -2.74 -10.43 10.50
N PRO A 8 -1.88 -10.70 11.50
CA PRO A 8 -1.71 -9.80 12.63
C PRO A 8 -1.18 -8.44 12.17
N ALA A 9 -1.51 -7.40 12.93
CA ALA A 9 -1.01 -6.05 12.72
C ALA A 9 0.54 -6.03 12.69
N SER A 10 1.10 -5.04 11.99
CA SER A 10 2.55 -4.98 11.72
C SER A 10 3.41 -4.90 12.98
N ASP A 11 4.55 -5.60 12.96
CA ASP A 11 5.60 -5.55 13.98
C ASP A 11 6.35 -4.21 13.95
N PRO A 12 6.39 -3.44 15.05
CA PRO A 12 7.03 -2.13 15.08
C PRO A 12 8.55 -2.13 14.83
N ALA A 13 9.26 -3.19 15.20
CA ALA A 13 10.71 -3.29 14.99
C ALA A 13 11.02 -3.61 13.52
N GLN A 14 10.24 -4.49 12.91
CA GLN A 14 10.36 -4.77 11.47
C GLN A 14 9.96 -3.55 10.63
N LEU A 15 8.93 -2.78 11.02
CA LEU A 15 8.57 -1.53 10.33
C LEU A 15 9.72 -0.52 10.30
N LYS A 16 10.44 -0.36 11.42
CA LYS A 16 11.63 0.52 11.47
C LYS A 16 12.71 0.04 10.50
N SER A 17 12.96 -1.27 10.47
CA SER A 17 13.98 -1.86 9.59
C SER A 17 13.58 -1.75 8.11
N ALA A 18 12.31 -2.00 7.79
CA ALA A 18 11.75 -1.81 6.46
C ALA A 18 11.86 -0.36 5.98
N LYS A 19 11.69 0.62 6.89
CA LYS A 19 11.88 2.04 6.56
C LYS A 19 13.29 2.32 6.06
N GLU A 20 14.32 1.78 6.71
CA GLU A 20 15.71 2.00 6.29
C GLU A 20 16.01 1.34 4.94
N ASP A 21 15.49 0.14 4.68
CA ASP A 21 15.62 -0.51 3.38
C ASP A 21 14.91 0.27 2.27
N ILE A 22 13.72 0.83 2.54
CA ILE A 22 13.00 1.73 1.62
C ILE A 22 13.84 2.95 1.29
N ARG A 23 14.45 3.60 2.30
CA ARG A 23 15.39 4.72 2.07
C ARG A 23 16.56 4.32 1.17
N GLY A 24 17.07 3.10 1.35
CA GLY A 24 18.10 2.53 0.48
C GLY A 24 17.66 2.48 -0.99
N ILE A 25 16.48 1.93 -1.26
CA ILE A 25 15.93 1.84 -2.63
C ILE A 25 15.64 3.22 -3.23
N LEU A 26 15.14 4.16 -2.42
CA LEU A 26 14.87 5.53 -2.86
C LEU A 26 16.14 6.25 -3.35
N LYS A 27 17.27 6.03 -2.66
CA LYS A 27 18.58 6.61 -3.02
C LYS A 27 19.21 6.02 -4.27
N THR A 28 18.89 4.76 -4.60
CA THR A 28 19.48 4.07 -5.76
C THR A 28 18.61 4.14 -7.00
N THR A 29 17.29 4.10 -6.82
CA THR A 29 16.32 3.94 -7.92
C THR A 29 15.56 5.23 -8.22
N PHE A 30 15.59 6.21 -7.31
CA PHE A 30 14.88 7.49 -7.43
C PHE A 30 13.37 7.35 -7.66
N CYS A 31 12.77 6.26 -7.17
CA CYS A 31 11.37 5.90 -7.39
C CYS A 31 10.36 6.62 -6.48
N HIS A 32 10.74 7.74 -5.85
CA HIS A 32 9.88 8.49 -4.92
C HIS A 32 8.44 8.69 -5.44
N PRO A 33 8.21 9.17 -6.68
CA PRO A 33 6.85 9.47 -7.14
C PRO A 33 5.95 8.23 -7.25
N ILE A 34 6.51 7.07 -7.63
CA ILE A 34 5.69 5.86 -7.83
C ILE A 34 5.29 5.23 -6.49
N LEU A 35 6.12 5.35 -5.45
CA LEU A 35 5.79 4.87 -4.10
C LEU A 35 4.71 5.74 -3.44
N VAL A 36 4.75 7.07 -3.67
CA VAL A 36 3.68 7.97 -3.22
C VAL A 36 2.37 7.63 -3.94
N ARG A 37 2.41 7.45 -5.26
CA ARG A 37 1.25 7.04 -6.05
C ARG A 37 0.69 5.70 -5.59
N LEU A 38 1.54 4.71 -5.29
CA LEU A 38 1.10 3.41 -4.79
C LEU A 38 0.29 3.54 -3.50
N GLY A 39 0.81 4.27 -2.51
CA GLY A 39 0.11 4.48 -1.24
C GLY A 39 -1.21 5.24 -1.42
N TRP A 40 -1.26 6.23 -2.31
CA TRP A 40 -2.49 6.93 -2.64
C TRP A 40 -3.52 6.03 -3.32
N HIS A 41 -3.12 5.21 -4.30
CA HIS A 41 -4.05 4.36 -5.04
C HIS A 41 -4.66 3.25 -4.18
N ASP A 42 -3.91 2.72 -3.20
CA ASP A 42 -4.43 1.75 -2.22
C ASP A 42 -5.46 2.44 -1.30
N ALA A 43 -5.11 3.60 -0.74
CA ALA A 43 -5.99 4.35 0.18
C ALA A 43 -7.21 5.00 -0.52
N GLY A 44 -7.07 5.38 -1.78
CA GLY A 44 -8.02 6.21 -2.53
C GLY A 44 -9.27 5.47 -2.99
N THR A 45 -9.34 4.15 -2.79
CA THR A 45 -10.53 3.34 -3.11
C THR A 45 -11.61 3.42 -2.02
N TYR A 46 -11.32 4.09 -0.89
CA TYR A 46 -12.21 4.15 0.27
C TYR A 46 -13.56 4.82 -0.04
N ASP A 47 -14.65 4.17 0.38
CA ASP A 47 -16.01 4.70 0.33
C ASP A 47 -16.59 4.82 1.74
N LYS A 48 -16.81 6.07 2.18
CA LYS A 48 -17.37 6.37 3.51
C LYS A 48 -18.80 5.87 3.73
N ASN A 49 -19.53 5.54 2.67
CA ASN A 49 -20.92 5.07 2.76
C ASN A 49 -21.02 3.55 3.00
N ILE A 50 -19.89 2.84 2.93
CA ILE A 50 -19.79 1.40 3.22
C ILE A 50 -19.09 1.27 4.58
N ALA A 51 -19.73 0.62 5.54
CA ALA A 51 -19.21 0.52 6.91
C ALA A 51 -18.28 -0.68 7.10
N GLU A 52 -18.50 -1.74 6.32
CA GLU A 52 -17.88 -3.04 6.50
C GLU A 52 -16.47 -3.06 5.90
N TRP A 53 -15.50 -3.51 6.71
CA TRP A 53 -14.17 -3.86 6.22
C TRP A 53 -14.17 -5.32 5.72
N PRO A 54 -13.54 -5.63 4.56
CA PRO A 54 -12.76 -4.74 3.69
C PRO A 54 -13.55 -4.08 2.55
N GLN A 55 -14.87 -4.25 2.48
CA GLN A 55 -15.72 -3.81 1.36
C GLN A 55 -15.69 -2.29 1.14
N CYS A 56 -15.46 -1.53 2.20
CA CYS A 56 -15.30 -0.08 2.12
C CYS A 56 -14.04 0.36 1.37
N GLY A 57 -13.11 -0.55 1.04
CA GLY A 57 -11.85 -0.24 0.36
C GLY A 57 -10.85 0.47 1.28
N GLY A 58 -9.94 1.24 0.67
CA GLY A 58 -8.93 2.00 1.39
C GLY A 58 -7.65 1.21 1.68
N ALA A 59 -6.82 1.73 2.59
CA ALA A 59 -5.47 1.26 2.83
C ALA A 59 -5.43 -0.11 3.54
N ASN A 60 -5.71 -1.17 2.80
CA ASN A 60 -5.84 -2.55 3.28
C ASN A 60 -4.94 -3.53 2.48
N GLY A 61 -4.06 -3.01 1.62
CA GLY A 61 -3.08 -3.79 0.88
C GLY A 61 -3.68 -4.61 -0.27
N SER A 62 -4.94 -4.39 -0.65
CA SER A 62 -5.62 -5.08 -1.75
C SER A 62 -4.94 -4.81 -3.10
N LEU A 63 -4.33 -3.63 -3.26
CA LEU A 63 -3.61 -3.21 -4.46
C LEU A 63 -2.42 -4.11 -4.84
N ARG A 64 -2.01 -5.06 -3.99
CA ARG A 64 -1.00 -6.07 -4.35
C ARG A 64 -1.52 -7.13 -5.31
N PHE A 65 -2.84 -7.32 -5.38
CA PHE A 65 -3.44 -8.38 -6.18
C PHE A 65 -3.59 -7.98 -7.64
N GLU A 66 -3.43 -8.97 -8.52
CA GLU A 66 -3.45 -8.75 -9.97
C GLU A 66 -4.79 -8.15 -10.46
N ILE A 67 -5.91 -8.52 -9.84
CA ILE A 67 -7.23 -8.00 -10.19
C ILE A 67 -7.30 -6.47 -10.08
N GLU A 68 -6.77 -5.92 -8.99
CA GLU A 68 -6.77 -4.48 -8.76
C GLU A 68 -5.62 -3.76 -9.49
N LEU A 69 -4.45 -4.40 -9.62
CA LEU A 69 -3.34 -3.86 -10.42
C LEU A 69 -3.70 -3.68 -11.90
N LYS A 70 -4.64 -4.49 -12.41
CA LYS A 70 -5.13 -4.41 -13.79
C LYS A 70 -6.12 -3.27 -14.04
N HIS A 71 -6.65 -2.63 -12.99
CA HIS A 71 -7.49 -1.45 -13.17
C HIS A 71 -6.74 -0.38 -13.97
N ALA A 72 -7.41 0.29 -14.91
CA ALA A 72 -6.82 1.28 -15.80
C ALA A 72 -6.12 2.41 -15.03
N ALA A 73 -6.71 2.85 -13.92
CA ALA A 73 -6.12 3.85 -13.03
C ALA A 73 -4.80 3.39 -12.38
N ASN A 74 -4.57 2.09 -12.24
CA ASN A 74 -3.42 1.48 -11.57
C ASN A 74 -2.28 1.08 -12.52
N ALA A 75 -2.40 1.41 -13.82
CA ALA A 75 -1.38 1.11 -14.82
C ALA A 75 0.03 1.52 -14.35
N GLY A 76 0.96 0.56 -14.40
CA GLY A 76 2.36 0.73 -14.00
C GLY A 76 2.67 0.50 -12.51
N LEU A 77 1.68 0.39 -11.61
CA LEU A 77 1.92 0.20 -10.17
C LEU A 77 2.50 -1.18 -9.81
N VAL A 78 2.40 -2.15 -10.73
CA VAL A 78 3.13 -3.42 -10.62
C VAL A 78 4.64 -3.23 -10.46
N ASN A 79 5.22 -2.16 -11.03
CA ASN A 79 6.64 -1.86 -10.86
C ASN A 79 6.97 -1.40 -9.44
N ALA A 80 6.07 -0.62 -8.82
CA ALA A 80 6.22 -0.23 -7.41
C ALA A 80 6.13 -1.45 -6.48
N LEU A 81 5.19 -2.36 -6.75
CA LEU A 81 5.08 -3.61 -6.00
C LEU A 81 6.35 -4.46 -6.12
N LYS A 82 6.89 -4.61 -7.34
CA LYS A 82 8.15 -5.34 -7.58
C LYS A 82 9.34 -4.74 -6.82
N LEU A 83 9.40 -3.42 -6.69
CA LEU A 83 10.44 -2.75 -5.89
C LEU A 83 10.31 -3.03 -4.39
N LEU A 84 9.08 -3.15 -3.89
CA LEU A 84 8.81 -3.42 -2.48
C LEU A 84 8.81 -4.91 -2.12
N GLN A 85 8.67 -5.80 -3.09
CA GLN A 85 8.61 -7.26 -2.86
C GLN A 85 9.81 -7.79 -2.07
N PRO A 86 11.08 -7.46 -2.37
CA PRO A 86 12.21 -7.96 -1.60
C PRO A 86 12.20 -7.50 -0.14
N ILE A 87 11.71 -6.29 0.13
CA ILE A 87 11.52 -5.76 1.49
C ILE A 87 10.43 -6.57 2.20
N LYS A 88 9.29 -6.78 1.52
CA LYS A 88 8.17 -7.53 2.07
C LYS A 88 8.55 -8.98 2.42
N ASP A 89 9.36 -9.62 1.59
CA ASP A 89 9.82 -11.00 1.79
C ASP A 89 10.78 -11.09 2.99
N LYS A 90 11.60 -10.05 3.20
CA LYS A 90 12.50 -9.93 4.36
C LYS A 90 11.76 -9.69 5.67
N TYR A 91 10.60 -9.04 5.63
CA TYR A 91 9.82 -8.63 6.81
C TYR A 91 8.42 -9.27 6.80
N SER A 92 8.36 -10.53 7.25
CA SER A 92 7.10 -11.29 7.34
C SER A 92 6.08 -10.68 8.31
N GLY A 93 6.55 -9.95 9.32
CA GLY A 93 5.72 -9.26 10.31
C GLY A 93 5.22 -7.88 9.85
N VAL A 94 5.48 -7.46 8.62
CA VAL A 94 4.96 -6.19 8.06
C VAL A 94 3.87 -6.51 7.04
N THR A 95 2.69 -5.91 7.20
CA THR A 95 1.58 -6.02 6.25
C THR A 95 1.87 -5.22 4.99
N TYR A 96 1.32 -5.64 3.84
CA TYR A 96 1.39 -4.86 2.61
C TYR A 96 0.74 -3.49 2.78
N ALA A 97 -0.39 -3.44 3.48
CA ALA A 97 -1.11 -2.21 3.80
C ALA A 97 -0.21 -1.18 4.50
N ASP A 98 0.52 -1.59 5.55
CA ASP A 98 1.47 -0.66 6.19
C ASP A 98 2.72 -0.42 5.34
N LEU A 99 3.20 -1.40 4.60
CA LEU A 99 4.38 -1.25 3.74
C LEU A 99 4.17 -0.19 2.66
N PHE A 100 3.00 -0.17 2.01
CA PHE A 100 2.67 0.82 0.98
C PHE A 100 2.60 2.24 1.56
N GLN A 101 1.96 2.39 2.73
CA GLN A 101 1.84 3.68 3.40
C GLN A 101 3.19 4.15 3.98
N LEU A 102 4.01 3.22 4.49
CA LEU A 102 5.37 3.48 4.93
C LEU A 102 6.25 3.94 3.76
N ALA A 103 6.16 3.26 2.62
CA ALA A 103 6.90 3.61 1.41
C ALA A 103 6.52 5.00 0.89
N SER A 104 5.21 5.30 0.84
CA SER A 104 4.70 6.62 0.44
C SER A 104 5.18 7.73 1.38
N ALA A 105 5.02 7.58 2.70
CA ALA A 105 5.42 8.61 3.66
C ALA A 105 6.95 8.81 3.68
N THR A 106 7.72 7.73 3.56
CA THR A 106 9.18 7.81 3.50
C THR A 106 9.65 8.46 2.20
N ALA A 107 8.98 8.18 1.07
CA ALA A 107 9.28 8.83 -0.20
C ALA A 107 9.04 10.35 -0.15
N ILE A 108 8.01 10.82 0.55
CA ILE A 108 7.77 12.26 0.75
C ILE A 108 8.87 12.87 1.63
N GLU A 109 9.22 12.23 2.73
CA GLU A 109 10.27 12.70 3.65
C GLU A 109 11.64 12.79 2.95
N GLU A 110 12.04 11.75 2.21
CA GLU A 110 13.33 11.72 1.48
C GLU A 110 13.36 12.67 0.28
N ALA A 111 12.21 13.03 -0.29
CA ALA A 111 12.11 14.06 -1.33
C ALA A 111 12.21 15.49 -0.78
N GLY A 112 12.46 15.67 0.53
CA GLY A 112 12.52 16.98 1.19
C GLY A 112 11.17 17.51 1.65
N GLY A 113 10.12 16.68 1.62
CA GLY A 113 8.80 17.00 2.13
C GLY A 113 8.70 16.97 3.65
N PRO A 114 7.52 17.28 4.21
CA PRO A 114 7.32 17.28 5.65
C PRO A 114 7.33 15.85 6.22
N LYS A 115 7.69 15.74 7.50
CA LYS A 115 7.51 14.50 8.25
C LYS A 115 6.02 14.26 8.53
N ILE A 116 5.45 13.25 7.89
CA ILE A 116 4.04 12.89 8.08
C ILE A 116 3.89 12.09 9.38
N PRO A 117 2.96 12.47 10.29
CA PRO A 117 2.73 11.76 11.56
C PRO A 117 1.98 10.44 11.33
N MET A 118 2.67 9.45 10.77
CA MET A 118 2.11 8.15 10.41
C MET A 118 1.85 7.27 11.64
N LYS A 119 0.73 6.57 11.60
CA LYS A 119 0.43 5.42 12.48
C LYS A 119 0.36 4.16 11.61
N TYR A 120 0.81 3.05 12.18
CA TYR A 120 0.83 1.72 11.56
C TYR A 120 0.03 0.73 12.40
N GLY A 121 -0.22 -0.44 11.85
CA GLY A 121 -1.12 -1.46 12.39
C GLY A 121 -2.26 -1.80 11.43
N ARG A 122 -2.15 -1.44 10.14
CA ARG A 122 -3.13 -1.81 9.12
C ARG A 122 -3.07 -3.31 8.88
N VAL A 123 -4.24 -3.89 8.66
CA VAL A 123 -4.41 -5.31 8.38
C VAL A 123 -4.55 -5.51 6.87
N ASP A 124 -3.90 -6.54 6.36
CA ASP A 124 -4.06 -6.94 4.96
C ASP A 124 -5.40 -7.65 4.75
N VAL A 125 -6.04 -7.38 3.61
CA VAL A 125 -7.05 -8.29 3.06
C VAL A 125 -6.47 -9.69 2.85
N SER A 126 -7.27 -10.75 2.98
CA SER A 126 -6.81 -12.14 2.86
C SER A 126 -6.68 -12.62 1.40
N GLY A 127 -7.45 -12.06 0.47
CA GLY A 127 -7.53 -12.58 -0.89
C GLY A 127 -8.02 -11.57 -1.93
N PRO A 128 -7.85 -11.90 -3.23
CA PRO A 128 -8.23 -11.02 -4.34
C PRO A 128 -9.75 -10.75 -4.42
N GLU A 129 -10.58 -11.62 -3.88
CA GLU A 129 -12.04 -11.45 -3.78
C GLU A 129 -12.47 -10.27 -2.89
N GLN A 130 -11.54 -9.74 -2.09
CA GLN A 130 -11.75 -8.59 -1.22
C GLN A 130 -11.27 -7.27 -1.83
N CYS A 131 -10.81 -7.28 -3.09
CA CYS A 131 -10.44 -6.05 -3.78
C CYS A 131 -11.68 -5.21 -4.08
N PRO A 132 -11.59 -3.87 -3.97
CA PRO A 132 -12.67 -2.99 -4.37
C PRO A 132 -12.92 -3.08 -5.88
N PRO A 133 -14.15 -2.79 -6.35
CA PRO A 133 -14.42 -2.71 -7.78
C PRO A 133 -13.66 -1.54 -8.44
N GLU A 134 -13.36 -1.68 -9.74
CA GLU A 134 -12.78 -0.60 -10.53
C GLU A 134 -13.70 0.65 -10.56
N GLY A 135 -13.09 1.83 -10.70
CA GLY A 135 -13.81 3.11 -10.84
C GLY A 135 -13.98 3.91 -9.55
N LYS A 136 -13.46 3.42 -8.41
CA LYS A 136 -13.41 4.19 -7.15
C LYS A 136 -12.38 5.33 -7.17
N LEU A 137 -11.35 5.23 -8.01
CA LEU A 137 -10.32 6.26 -8.17
C LEU A 137 -10.76 7.34 -9.17
N PRO A 138 -10.33 8.61 -8.98
CA PRO A 138 -10.73 9.70 -9.87
C PRO A 138 -10.25 9.47 -11.31
N GLY A 139 -11.18 9.60 -12.26
CA GLY A 139 -10.87 9.56 -13.68
C GLY A 139 -10.23 10.86 -14.17
N LYS A 140 -9.48 10.79 -15.29
CA LYS A 140 -8.83 11.96 -15.92
C LYS A 140 -9.80 12.95 -16.60
N THR A 141 -11.11 12.72 -16.57
CA THR A 141 -12.11 13.47 -17.35
C THR A 141 -12.91 14.52 -16.55
N ALA A 142 -12.41 14.97 -15.39
CA ALA A 142 -12.99 16.16 -14.74
C ALA A 142 -12.29 17.42 -15.27
N GLY A 143 -12.73 17.88 -16.45
CA GLY A 143 -12.33 19.13 -17.10
C GLY A 143 -13.54 19.82 -17.69
#